data_AF-A0A6V7J5M8-F1
#
_entry.id   AF-A0A6V7J5M8-F1
#
_cell.length_a   1.000
_cell.length_b   1.000
_cell.length_c   1.000
_cell.angle_alpha   90.00
_cell.angle_beta   90.00
_cell.angle_gamma   90.00
#
_symmetry.space_group_name_H-M   'P 1'
#
loop_
_entity.id
_entity.type
_entity.pdbx_description
1 polymer ?
#
loop_
_entity_poly.entity_id
_entity_poly.type
_entity_poly.pdbx_seq_one_letter_code
_entity_poly.pdbx_strand_id
1 'polypeptide(L)' 'MKSFFLLLCVCKLLSAAEHHKVIIIGAGSAGIAAATRLLENGIDDLEILEAEERIGGRVHSVQL' A
#
# COMPACT_ATOMS: atom_id res chain seq x y z
N MET A 1 -7.57 3.48 -35.07
CA MET A 1 -7.32 4.22 -33.81
C MET A 1 -8.24 3.79 -32.66
N LYS A 2 -9.54 3.50 -32.88
CA LYS A 2 -10.45 3.01 -31.82
C LYS A 2 -10.11 1.61 -31.29
N SER A 3 -9.62 0.71 -32.15
CA SER A 3 -9.24 -0.66 -31.76
C SER A 3 -8.02 -0.73 -30.84
N PHE A 4 -7.09 0.23 -30.94
CA PHE A 4 -5.91 0.30 -30.08
C PHE A 4 -6.26 0.76 -28.66
N PHE A 5 -7.20 1.70 -28.56
CA PHE A 5 -7.71 2.20 -27.28
C PHE A 5 -8.53 1.12 -26.52
N LEU A 6 -9.27 0.29 -27.25
CA LEU A 6 -10.01 -0.82 -26.67
C LEU A 6 -9.09 -1.91 -26.11
N LEU A 7 -7.98 -2.21 -26.79
CA LEU A 7 -6.98 -3.19 -26.33
C LEU A 7 -6.29 -2.73 -25.03
N LEU A 8 -5.97 -1.44 -24.92
CA LEU A 8 -5.40 -0.86 -23.69
C LEU A 8 -6.37 -0.94 -22.50
N CYS A 9 -7.67 -0.84 -22.76
CA CYS A 9 -8.72 -0.95 -21.76
C CYS A 9 -8.89 -2.39 -21.23
N VAL A 10 -8.82 -3.39 -22.12
CA VAL A 10 -8.87 -4.82 -21.74
C VAL A 10 -7.66 -5.23 -20.90
N CYS A 11 -6.46 -4.73 -21.21
CA CYS A 11 -5.25 -5.05 -20.43
C CYS A 11 -5.34 -4.58 -18.97
N LYS A 12 -6.01 -3.45 -18.68
CA LYS A 12 -6.21 -2.97 -17.30
C LYS A 12 -7.18 -3.82 -16.49
N LEU A 13 -8.22 -4.34 -17.14
CA LEU A 13 -9.24 -5.20 -16.51
C LEU A 13 -8.71 -6.61 -16.21
N LEU A 14 -7.66 -7.04 -16.90
CA LEU A 14 -6.97 -8.33 -16.68
C LEU A 14 -5.84 -8.24 -15.65
N SER A 15 -5.60 -7.06 -15.06
CA SER A 15 -4.69 -6.94 -13.92
C SER A 15 -5.30 -7.71 -12.76
N ALA A 16 -4.79 -8.92 -12.52
CA ALA A 16 -5.15 -9.71 -11.35
C ALA A 16 -4.94 -8.87 -10.08
N ALA A 17 -5.71 -9.16 -9.03
CA ALA A 17 -5.51 -8.52 -7.73
C ALA A 17 -4.02 -8.61 -7.36
N GLU A 18 -3.41 -7.45 -7.08
CA GLU A 18 -2.04 -7.38 -6.59
C GLU A 18 -1.94 -8.27 -5.34
N HIS A 19 -1.07 -9.27 -5.41
CA HIS A 19 -0.89 -10.22 -4.32
C HIS A 19 0.34 -9.82 -3.52
N HIS A 20 0.13 -9.45 -2.26
CA HIS A 20 1.21 -9.18 -1.32
C HIS A 20 1.35 -10.31 -0.30
N LYS A 21 2.59 -10.69 0.03
CA LYS A 21 2.85 -11.65 1.12
C LYS A 21 2.33 -11.15 2.47
N VAL A 22 2.37 -9.85 2.72
CA VAL A 22 1.89 -9.24 3.97
C VAL A 22 1.13 -7.95 3.68
N ILE A 23 -0.07 -7.83 4.25
CA ILE A 23 -0.80 -6.56 4.31
C ILE A 23 -0.88 -6.10 5.76
N ILE A 24 -0.51 -4.85 6.02
CA ILE A 24 -0.58 -4.20 7.33
C ILE A 24 -1.71 -3.17 7.29
N ILE A 25 -2.69 -3.30 8.18
CA ILE A 25 -3.82 -2.37 8.29
C ILE A 25 -3.52 -1.33 9.37
N GLY A 26 -3.30 -0.09 8.96
CA GLY A 26 -2.98 1.08 9.77
C GLY A 26 -1.49 1.45 9.76
N ALA A 27 -1.18 2.68 9.36
CA ALA A 27 0.14 3.31 9.37
C ALA A 27 0.40 4.13 10.65
N GLY A 28 -0.11 3.65 11.78
CA GLY A 28 0.27 4.14 13.11
C GLY A 28 1.65 3.64 13.55
N SER A 29 2.08 3.99 14.76
CA SER A 29 3.38 3.56 15.30
C SER A 29 3.59 2.04 15.27
N ALA A 30 2.54 1.26 15.58
CA ALA A 30 2.60 -0.20 15.55
C ALA A 30 2.75 -0.77 14.13
N GLY A 31 1.99 -0.26 13.16
CA GLY A 31 2.05 -0.73 11.78
C GLY A 31 3.38 -0.38 11.10
N ILE A 32 3.89 0.83 11.33
CA ILE A 32 5.23 1.23 10.86
C ILE A 32 6.30 0.33 11.48
N ALA A 33 6.26 0.10 12.80
CA ALA A 33 7.23 -0.79 13.46
C ALA A 33 7.17 -2.23 12.92
N ALA A 34 5.98 -2.76 12.64
CA ALA A 34 5.81 -4.08 12.03
C ALA A 34 6.42 -4.12 10.62
N ALA A 35 6.14 -3.12 9.78
CA ALA A 35 6.70 -3.02 8.44
C ALA A 35 8.24 -2.93 8.47
N THR A 36 8.79 -2.08 9.33
CA THR A 36 10.24 -1.95 9.53
C THR A 36 10.85 -3.30 9.90
N ARG A 37 10.25 -4.02 10.86
CA ARG A 37 10.79 -5.32 11.29
C ARG A 37 10.71 -6.35 10.18
N LEU A 38 9.63 -6.39 9.40
CA LEU A 38 9.52 -7.31 8.26
C LEU A 38 10.60 -7.04 7.21
N LEU A 39 10.81 -5.77 6.87
CA LEU A 39 11.87 -5.35 5.94
C LEU A 39 13.26 -5.76 6.42
N GLU A 40 13.57 -5.54 7.70
CA GLU A 40 14.84 -5.96 8.31
C GLU A 40 15.09 -7.48 8.27
N ASN A 41 14.02 -8.28 8.23
CA ASN A 41 14.12 -9.74 8.11
C ASN A 41 13.99 -10.24 6.66
N GLY A 42 14.08 -9.34 5.67
CA GLY A 42 14.05 -9.70 4.25
C GLY A 42 12.66 -10.01 3.69
N ILE A 43 11.60 -9.54 4.35
CA ILE A 43 10.23 -9.60 3.83
C ILE A 43 9.90 -8.21 3.28
N ASP A 44 9.98 -8.06 1.97
CA ASP A 44 9.87 -6.79 1.24
C ASP A 44 8.61 -6.67 0.36
N ASP A 45 7.96 -7.79 0.02
CA ASP A 45 6.64 -7.81 -0.60
C ASP A 45 5.54 -7.59 0.45
N LEU A 46 5.33 -6.32 0.80
CA LEU A 46 4.31 -5.88 1.74
C LEU A 46 3.67 -4.56 1.35
N GLU A 47 2.45 -4.34 1.83
CA GLU A 47 1.71 -3.09 1.66
C GLU A 47 1.10 -2.63 3.00
N ILE A 48 1.08 -1.31 3.24
CA ILE A 48 0.41 -0.70 4.39
C ILE A 48 -0.80 0.07 3.89
N LEU A 49 -1.98 -0.26 4.42
CA LEU A 49 -3.23 0.44 4.14
C LEU A 49 -3.61 1.32 5.33
N GLU A 50 -3.69 2.64 5.13
CA GLU A 50 -4.09 3.61 6.15
C GLU A 50 -5.44 4.25 5.75
N ALA A 51 -6.29 4.50 6.75
CA ALA A 51 -7.61 5.06 6.53
C ALA A 51 -7.57 6.59 6.31
N GLU A 52 -6.61 7.27 6.95
CA GLU A 52 -6.42 8.71 6.80
C GLU A 52 -5.44 9.07 5.66
N GLU A 53 -5.47 10.32 5.21
CA GLU A 53 -4.51 10.87 4.24
C GLU A 53 -3.11 11.14 4.84
N ARG A 54 -2.90 10.73 6.10
CA ARG A 54 -1.64 10.90 6.83
C ARG A 54 -1.26 9.63 7.58
N ILE A 55 0.05 9.48 7.79
CA ILE A 55 0.59 8.44 8.65
C ILE A 55 0.74 8.92 10.11
N GLY A 56 1.15 8.02 10.99
CA GLY A 56 1.45 8.28 12.39
C GLY A 56 0.35 7.88 13.38
N GLY A 57 -0.89 7.67 12.90
CA GLY A 57 -2.02 7.28 13.72
C GLY A 57 -2.29 8.32 14.82
N ARG A 58 -2.23 7.91 16.09
CA ARG A 58 -2.37 8.81 17.25
C ARG A 58 -1.20 9.77 17.44
N VAL A 59 -0.06 9.53 16.78
CA VAL A 59 1.07 10.46 16.79
C VAL A 59 0.85 11.48 15.67
N HIS A 60 0.48 12.70 16.06
CA HIS A 60 0.22 13.80 15.12
C HIS A 60 0.75 15.11 15.71
N SER A 61 1.83 15.61 15.13
CA SER A 61 2.39 16.92 15.48
C SER A 61 1.74 17.99 14.61
N VAL A 62 1.22 19.04 15.26
CA VAL A 62 0.62 20.21 14.58
C VAL A 62 1.48 21.43 14.80
N GLN A 63 1.59 22.28 13.77
CA GLN A 63 2.12 23.64 13.93
C GLN A 63 0.95 24.55 14.31
N LEU A 64 1.15 25.35 15.35
CA LEU A 64 0.20 26.36 15.85
C LEU A 64 0.41 27.70 15.14
#